data_AF-A0A7C7V9T6-F1
#
_entry.id   AF-A0A7C7V9T6-F1
#
_cell.length_a   1.000
_cell.length_b   1.000
_cell.length_c   1.000
_cell.angle_alpha   90.00
_cell.angle_beta   90.00
_cell.angle_gamma   90.00
#
_symmetry.space_group_name_H-M   'P 1'
#
loop_
_entity.id
_entity.type
_entity.pdbx_description
1 polymer ?
#
loop_
_entity_poly.entity_id
_entity_poly.type
_entity_poly.pdbx_seq_one_letter_code
_entity_poly.pdbx_strand_id
1 'polypeptide(L)'
;MQNLDRFAQLFSQEFSGLRAKRAVGQLTQLHRIQASPGLSAAVDLMRQAAEAGWTGRRPGPSLSGGRQELLVNLEEAPVLVPQRAELRLIAPEEEVLARFEDEPCRLGAGCAPSWRIR
;
A
#
# COMPACT_ATOMS: atom_id res chain seq x y z
N MET A 1 -32.78 -20.05 -19.34
CA MET A 1 -31.31 -20.07 -19.20
C MET A 1 -30.71 -18.68 -18.97
N GLN A 2 -31.02 -17.65 -19.77
CA GLN A 2 -30.44 -16.29 -19.65
C GLN A 2 -30.50 -15.63 -18.25
N ASN A 3 -31.51 -15.96 -17.44
CA ASN A 3 -31.70 -15.35 -16.10
C ASN A 3 -30.70 -15.90 -15.06
N LEU A 4 -30.26 -17.16 -15.21
CA LEU A 4 -29.33 -17.83 -14.32
C LEU A 4 -27.89 -17.37 -14.56
N ASP A 5 -27.53 -17.16 -15.83
CA ASP A 5 -26.21 -16.64 -16.23
C ASP A 5 -26.03 -15.20 -15.73
N ARG A 6 -27.06 -14.36 -15.86
CA ARG A 6 -27.05 -12.98 -15.36
C ARG A 6 -26.96 -12.92 -13.83
N PHE A 7 -27.66 -13.80 -13.12
CA PHE A 7 -27.56 -13.92 -11.67
C PHE A 7 -26.14 -14.33 -11.24
N ALA A 8 -25.58 -15.37 -11.85
CA ALA A 8 -24.23 -15.83 -11.55
C ALA A 8 -23.18 -14.73 -11.81
N GLN A 9 -23.36 -13.94 -12.88
CA GLN A 9 -22.47 -12.82 -13.20
C GLN A 9 -22.54 -11.72 -12.15
N LEU A 10 -23.74 -11.24 -11.79
CA LEU A 10 -23.91 -10.19 -10.78
C LEU A 10 -23.42 -10.65 -9.39
N PHE A 11 -23.74 -11.90 -9.03
CA PHE A 11 -23.26 -12.51 -7.79
C PHE A 11 -21.72 -12.57 -7.75
N SER A 12 -21.09 -13.04 -8.83
CA SER A 12 -19.63 -13.06 -8.93
C SER A 12 -19.02 -11.66 -8.83
N GLN A 13 -19.64 -10.66 -9.47
CA GLN A 13 -19.20 -9.26 -9.41
C GLN A 13 -19.26 -8.68 -7.98
N GLU A 14 -20.37 -8.87 -7.26
CA GLU A 14 -20.52 -8.44 -5.86
C GLU A 14 -19.44 -9.06 -4.95
N PHE A 15 -19.17 -10.36 -5.09
CA PHE A 15 -18.11 -11.02 -4.34
C PHE A 15 -16.72 -10.51 -4.73
N SER A 16 -16.49 -10.20 -6.02
CA SER A 16 -15.24 -9.59 -6.48
C SER A 16 -15.03 -8.18 -5.92
N GLY A 17 -16.09 -7.36 -5.84
CA GLY A 17 -16.06 -6.02 -5.26
C GLY A 17 -15.80 -6.03 -3.76
N LEU A 18 -16.45 -6.92 -3.01
CA LEU A 18 -16.18 -7.10 -1.58
C LEU A 18 -14.75 -7.56 -1.31
N ARG A 19 -14.21 -8.48 -2.12
CA ARG A 19 -12.81 -8.90 -2.03
C ARG A 19 -11.85 -7.76 -2.32
N ALA A 20 -12.11 -6.98 -3.37
CA ALA A 20 -11.31 -5.80 -3.70
C ALA A 20 -11.33 -4.77 -2.56
N LYS A 21 -12.51 -4.48 -1.99
CA LYS A 21 -12.65 -3.55 -0.85
C LYS A 21 -11.86 -4.03 0.37
N ARG A 22 -11.90 -5.33 0.68
CA ARG A 22 -11.11 -5.91 1.78
C ARG A 22 -9.61 -5.78 1.52
N ALA A 23 -9.15 -6.15 0.32
CA ALA A 23 -7.74 -6.03 -0.04
C ALA A 23 -7.25 -4.58 0.05
N VAL A 24 -8.02 -3.62 -0.47
CA VAL A 24 -7.70 -2.19 -0.35
C VAL A 24 -7.65 -1.76 1.12
N GLY A 25 -8.62 -2.16 1.95
CA GLY A 25 -8.62 -1.84 3.38
C GLY A 25 -7.43 -2.41 4.14
N GLN A 26 -6.92 -3.58 3.74
CA GLN A 26 -5.70 -4.14 4.32
C GLN A 26 -4.45 -3.39 3.82
N LEU A 27 -4.44 -2.96 2.56
CA LEU A 27 -3.33 -2.19 1.97
C LEU A 27 -3.16 -0.80 2.61
N THR A 28 -4.23 -0.16 3.09
CA THR A 28 -4.13 1.14 3.78
C THR A 28 -3.47 1.04 5.16
N GLN A 29 -3.45 -0.16 5.75
CA GLN A 29 -2.77 -0.43 7.02
C GLN A 29 -1.26 -0.63 6.88
N LEU A 30 -0.71 -0.46 5.66
CA LEU A 30 0.70 -0.66 5.36
C LEU A 30 1.35 0.65 4.92
N HIS A 31 2.48 0.99 5.53
CA HIS A 31 3.38 2.03 5.02
C HIS A 31 4.23 1.44 3.89
N ARG A 32 3.97 1.86 2.65
CA ARG A 32 4.44 1.16 1.43
C ARG A 32 5.50 1.95 0.66
N ILE A 33 6.47 2.51 1.36
CA ILE A 33 7.59 3.21 0.71
C ILE A 33 8.59 2.22 0.11
N GLN A 34 9.46 2.69 -0.78
CA GLN A 34 10.48 1.84 -1.42
C GLN A 34 11.36 1.15 -0.37
N ALA A 35 11.70 -0.12 -0.62
CA ALA A 35 12.50 -0.96 0.27
C ALA A 35 11.97 -1.11 1.72
N SER A 36 10.69 -0.79 1.99
CA SER A 36 10.09 -0.96 3.32
C SER A 36 9.49 -2.36 3.53
N PRO A 37 9.43 -2.84 4.80
CA PRO A 37 8.70 -4.07 5.13
C PRO A 37 7.22 -4.03 4.71
N GLY A 38 6.58 -2.85 4.79
CA GLY A 38 5.18 -2.69 4.40
C GLY A 38 4.94 -2.83 2.90
N LEU A 39 5.92 -2.46 2.06
CA LEU A 39 5.86 -2.75 0.62
C LEU A 39 5.96 -4.25 0.35
N SER A 40 6.87 -4.97 1.02
CA SER A 40 6.97 -6.43 0.90
C SER A 40 5.68 -7.13 1.31
N ALA A 41 5.10 -6.74 2.46
CA ALA A 41 3.82 -7.27 2.93
C ALA A 41 2.67 -6.97 1.95
N ALA A 42 2.67 -5.80 1.30
CA ALA A 42 1.67 -5.46 0.30
C ALA A 42 1.78 -6.31 -0.96
N VAL A 43 3.01 -6.63 -1.40
CA VAL A 43 3.25 -7.54 -2.53
C VAL A 43 2.74 -8.94 -2.21
N ASP A 44 3.01 -9.45 -1.00
CA ASP A 44 2.53 -10.77 -0.58
C ASP A 44 1.01 -10.82 -0.46
N LEU A 45 0.38 -9.77 0.08
CA LEU A 45 -1.08 -9.66 0.13
C LEU A 45 -1.70 -9.67 -1.26
N MET A 46 -1.11 -8.91 -2.19
CA MET A 46 -1.59 -8.88 -3.57
C MET A 46 -1.36 -10.21 -4.30
N ARG A 47 -0.29 -10.94 -3.98
CA ARG A 47 -0.03 -12.28 -4.52
C ARG A 47 -1.10 -13.27 -4.06
N GLN A 48 -1.41 -13.28 -2.76
CA GLN A 48 -2.48 -14.12 -2.20
C GLN A 48 -3.85 -13.80 -2.80
N ALA A 49 -4.16 -12.50 -2.95
CA ALA A 49 -5.39 -12.06 -3.61
C ALA A 49 -5.43 -12.49 -5.09
N ALA A 50 -4.28 -12.52 -5.76
CA ALA A 50 -4.17 -12.95 -7.14
C ALA A 50 -4.38 -14.46 -7.30
N GLU A 51 -3.76 -15.26 -6.44
CA GLU A 51 -3.92 -16.72 -6.41
C GLU A 51 -5.37 -17.13 -6.10
N ALA A 52 -6.11 -16.32 -5.32
CA ALA A 52 -7.50 -16.57 -4.94
C ALA A 52 -8.57 -16.21 -6.00
N GLY A 53 -8.19 -15.75 -7.20
CA GLY A 53 -9.17 -15.49 -8.27
C GLY A 53 -8.82 -14.43 -9.32
N TRP A 54 -7.55 -14.08 -9.51
CA TRP A 54 -7.16 -13.10 -10.53
C TRP A 54 -6.95 -13.78 -11.88
N THR A 55 -7.91 -13.59 -12.79
CA THR A 55 -7.82 -14.00 -14.20
C THR A 55 -7.20 -12.92 -15.10
N GLY A 56 -6.86 -11.76 -14.52
CA GLY A 56 -6.18 -10.69 -15.23
C GLY A 56 -4.75 -11.06 -15.61
N ARG A 57 -4.35 -10.69 -16.83
CA ARG A 57 -2.99 -10.87 -17.35
C ARG A 57 -1.98 -10.36 -16.30
N ARG A 58 -0.99 -11.18 -15.93
CA ARG A 58 0.19 -10.71 -15.19
C ARG A 58 0.67 -9.44 -15.89
N PRO A 59 0.79 -8.28 -15.20
CA PRO A 59 1.72 -7.29 -15.70
C PRO A 59 3.07 -7.99 -15.67
N GLY A 60 3.57 -8.36 -16.86
CA GLY A 60 4.98 -8.68 -17.01
C GLY A 60 5.79 -7.48 -16.51
N PRO A 61 7.08 -7.66 -16.18
CA PRO A 61 7.94 -6.53 -15.91
C PRO A 61 7.96 -5.61 -17.14
N SER A 62 7.09 -4.60 -17.13
CA SER A 62 7.07 -3.53 -18.12
C SER A 62 8.12 -2.52 -17.68
N LEU A 63 9.38 -2.91 -17.80
CA LEU A 63 10.40 -1.95 -18.19
C LEU A 63 10.13 -1.68 -19.67
N SER A 64 9.28 -0.69 -19.94
CA SER A 64 9.03 -0.21 -21.29
C SER A 64 10.37 0.14 -21.94
N GLY A 65 10.79 -0.67 -22.91
CA GLY A 65 11.77 -0.31 -23.94
C GLY A 65 13.14 0.17 -23.45
N GLY A 66 14.13 -0.72 -23.51
CA GLY A 66 15.48 -0.34 -23.98
C GLY A 66 16.36 0.54 -23.07
N ARG A 67 16.09 0.62 -21.76
CA ARG A 67 17.04 1.21 -20.79
C ARG A 67 17.34 0.25 -19.66
N GLN A 68 18.08 -0.81 -19.98
CA GLN A 68 18.73 -1.67 -18.99
C GLN A 68 19.96 -1.00 -18.36
N GLU A 69 20.38 0.17 -18.85
CA GLU A 69 21.60 0.85 -18.44
C GLU A 69 21.29 2.27 -17.96
N LEU A 70 20.89 2.41 -16.71
CA LEU A 70 20.98 3.65 -15.91
C LEU A 70 20.76 3.39 -14.41
N LEU A 71 20.88 2.14 -13.95
CA LEU A 71 20.79 1.75 -12.54
C LEU A 71 22.16 1.68 -11.84
N VAL A 72 23.25 1.98 -12.55
CA VAL A 72 24.62 1.68 -12.09
C VAL A 72 25.11 2.62 -10.98
N ASN A 73 24.43 3.75 -10.74
CA ASN A 73 24.86 4.77 -9.77
C ASN A 73 23.77 5.23 -8.79
N LEU A 74 22.68 4.48 -8.64
CA LEU A 74 21.76 4.73 -7.54
C LEU A 74 22.33 4.05 -6.29
N GLU A 75 22.96 4.83 -5.42
CA GLU A 75 23.26 4.37 -4.07
C GLU A 75 21.98 3.79 -3.45
N GLU A 76 22.08 2.64 -2.79
CA GLU A 76 20.95 2.04 -2.09
C GLU A 76 20.37 3.08 -1.13
N ALA A 77 19.12 3.49 -1.38
CA ALA A 77 18.46 4.46 -0.52
C ALA A 77 18.37 3.89 0.91
N PRO A 78 18.71 4.66 1.95
CA PRO A 78 18.64 4.17 3.32
C PRO A 78 17.20 3.74 3.62
N VAL A 79 17.06 2.52 4.16
CA VAL A 79 15.76 1.99 4.56
C VAL A 79 15.31 2.70 5.83
N LEU A 80 14.44 3.70 5.67
CA LEU A 80 13.77 4.36 6.79
C LEU A 80 12.54 3.54 7.20
N VAL A 81 12.57 3.00 8.41
CA VAL A 81 11.41 2.33 9.01
C VAL A 81 10.85 3.23 10.11
N PRO A 82 9.72 3.92 9.87
CA PRO A 82 9.08 4.71 10.91
C PRO A 82 8.61 3.79 12.03
N GLN A 83 8.99 4.12 13.28
CA GLN A 83 8.50 3.40 14.45
C GLN A 83 7.27 4.08 15.05
N ARG A 84 7.21 5.41 15.02
CA ARG A 84 6.13 6.24 15.55
C ARG A 84 6.15 7.61 14.89
N ALA A 85 4.98 8.19 14.65
CA ALA A 85 4.83 9.60 14.32
C ALA A 85 3.47 10.10 14.80
N GLU A 86 3.41 11.36 15.20
CA GLU A 86 2.18 12.00 15.68
C GLU A 86 2.07 13.41 15.10
N LEU A 87 0.88 13.75 14.63
CA LEU A 87 0.51 15.13 14.35
C LEU A 87 -0.19 15.69 15.59
N ARG A 88 0.37 16.74 16.18
CA ARG A 88 -0.19 17.38 17.38
C ARG A 88 -0.46 18.86 17.15
N LEU A 89 -1.64 19.32 17.55
CA LEU A 89 -1.89 20.72 17.82
C LEU A 89 -1.18 21.06 19.13
N ILE A 90 -0.38 22.14 19.18
CA ILE A 90 0.37 22.52 20.39
C ILE A 90 -0.28 23.74 21.08
N ALA A 91 -0.99 24.56 20.31
CA ALA A 91 -1.69 25.74 20.80
C ALA A 91 -3.04 25.85 20.07
N PRO A 92 -4.13 26.21 20.77
CA PRO A 92 -4.20 26.63 22.17
C PRO A 92 -4.15 25.49 23.20
N GLU A 93 -4.43 24.24 22.81
CA GLU A 93 -4.36 23.06 23.68
C GLU A 93 -3.58 21.94 22.99
N GLU A 94 -2.93 21.07 23.77
CA GLU A 94 -2.16 19.96 23.21
C GLU A 94 -3.09 18.79 22.84
N GLU A 95 -3.38 18.65 21.55
CA GLU A 95 -4.28 17.60 21.02
C GLU A 95 -3.54 16.75 19.99
N VAL A 96 -3.71 15.41 20.06
CA VAL A 96 -3.19 14.49 19.04
C VAL A 96 -4.24 14.35 17.93
N LEU A 97 -3.92 14.84 16.74
CA LEU A 97 -4.82 14.84 15.58
C LEU A 97 -4.70 13.57 14.73
N ALA A 98 -3.50 12.98 14.68
CA ALA A 98 -3.25 11.75 13.95
C ALA A 98 -2.04 11.00 14.53
N ARG A 99 -2.07 9.68 14.45
CA ARG A 99 -0.97 8.78 14.82
C ARG A 99 -0.61 7.90 13.62
N PHE A 100 0.67 7.62 13.47
CA PHE A 100 1.16 6.70 12.44
C PHE A 100 0.58 5.30 12.60
N GLU A 101 0.43 4.85 13.83
CA GLU A 101 -0.06 3.52 14.17
C GLU A 101 -1.52 3.30 13.74
N ASP A 102 -2.32 4.38 13.68
CA ASP A 102 -3.73 4.31 13.30
C ASP A 102 -3.92 4.31 11.78
N GLU A 103 -3.10 5.07 11.05
CA GLU A 103 -3.16 5.14 9.59
C GLU A 103 -1.76 5.39 8.99
N PRO A 104 -0.95 4.33 8.82
CA PRO A 104 0.46 4.44 8.43
C PRO A 104 0.68 5.19 7.12
N CYS A 105 -0.26 5.09 6.18
CA CYS A 105 -0.17 5.76 4.88
C CYS A 105 -0.31 7.29 4.94
N ARG A 106 -0.65 7.89 6.09
CA ARG A 106 -0.62 9.35 6.27
C ARG A 106 0.78 9.93 6.40
N LEU A 107 1.78 9.10 6.70
CA LEU A 107 3.16 9.55 6.82
C LEU A 107 3.84 9.63 5.44
N GLY A 108 4.30 10.83 5.08
CA GLY A 108 5.01 11.09 3.82
C GLY A 108 6.26 10.22 3.67
N ALA A 109 6.53 9.76 2.45
CA ALA A 109 7.70 8.95 2.16
C ALA A 109 9.01 9.75 2.36
N GLY A 110 10.01 9.14 2.98
CA GLY A 110 11.31 9.77 3.19
C GLY A 110 11.29 10.98 4.13
N CYS A 111 10.23 11.14 4.95
CA CYS A 111 10.20 12.21 5.94
C CYS A 111 11.38 12.08 6.92
N ALA A 112 12.12 13.16 7.11
CA ALA A 112 13.23 13.19 8.05
C ALA A 112 12.72 13.03 9.49
N PRO A 113 13.46 12.34 10.37
CA PRO A 113 13.10 12.27 11.78
C PRO A 113 13.12 13.68 12.38
N SER A 114 11.97 14.13 12.90
CA SER A 114 11.89 15.37 13.65
C SER A 114 12.21 15.10 15.11
N TRP A 115 13.41 15.49 15.55
CA TRP A 115 13.75 15.50 16.96
C TRP A 115 13.07 16.71 17.60
N ARG A 116 11.97 16.50 18.35
CA ARG A 116 11.57 17.50 19.34
C ARG A 116 12.52 17.36 20.52
N ILE A 117 13.46 18.30 20.63
CA ILE A 117 14.13 18.58 21.90
C ILE A 117 13.01 19.01 22.85
N ARG A 118 12.76 18.19 23.88
CA ARG A 118 11.83 18.55 24.96
C ARG A 118 12.47 19.58 25.86
#